data_AF-A0A139R4J6-F1
#
_entry.id   AF-A0A139R4J6-F1
#
_cell.length_a   1.000
_cell.length_b   1.000
_cell.length_c   1.000
_cell.angle_alpha   90.00
_cell.angle_beta   90.00
_cell.angle_gamma   90.00
#
_symmetry.space_group_name_H-M   'P 1'
#
loop_
_entity.id
_entity.type
_entity.pdbx_description
1 polymer ?
#
loop_
_entity_poly.entity_id
_entity_poly.type
_entity_poly.pdbx_seq_one_letter_code
_entity_poly.pdbx_strand_id
1 'polypeptide(L)'
;MKKSFFQRSYNIVRNLLFFGAISFSFNLVIHLIKKFIDNINIPALYYQIIIVQSRLTIFEHITKNIAVLSILIASLFIILELTLRFMNDSILNYFKSVYQTIRLQQFLKQDENSKSVISIDNQTTVTKYNPILKKFNRTISKSTVDVRKEAIKVCIKYPKIQQAQKLLRDMETHIREEISSRDPNYYFSSSTRAGNKLWLFGTRR
;
A
#
# COMPACT_ATOMS: atom_id res chain seq x y z
N MET A 1 20.12 8.78 -8.79
CA MET A 1 19.23 7.69 -9.28
C MET A 1 17.77 8.15 -9.25
N LYS A 2 17.02 7.97 -10.36
CA LYS A 2 15.64 8.47 -10.53
C LYS A 2 14.65 7.29 -10.54
N LYS A 3 13.53 7.43 -9.81
CA LYS A 3 12.41 6.47 -9.86
C LYS A 3 11.77 6.44 -11.25
N SER A 4 11.42 5.25 -11.72
CA SER A 4 10.58 5.06 -12.91
C SER A 4 9.15 5.54 -12.67
N PHE A 5 8.33 5.62 -13.73
CA PHE A 5 6.93 6.00 -13.63
C PHE A 5 6.17 5.03 -12.70
N PHE A 6 6.26 3.72 -12.93
CA PHE A 6 5.77 2.67 -12.02
C PHE A 6 6.09 2.95 -10.55
N GLN A 7 7.37 3.18 -10.21
CA GLN A 7 7.78 3.35 -8.80
C GLN A 7 7.25 4.65 -8.16
N ARG A 8 6.82 5.63 -8.97
CA ARG A 8 6.18 6.87 -8.52
C ARG A 8 4.68 6.67 -8.38
N SER A 9 4.04 6.05 -9.36
CA SER A 9 2.59 5.87 -9.43
C SER A 9 2.08 4.74 -8.54
N TYR A 10 2.84 3.66 -8.32
CA TYR A 10 2.39 2.46 -7.59
C TYR A 10 1.76 2.77 -6.23
N ASN A 11 2.45 3.54 -5.38
CA ASN A 11 1.93 3.87 -4.05
C ASN A 11 0.70 4.80 -4.13
N ILE A 12 0.61 5.66 -5.15
CA ILE A 12 -0.52 6.56 -5.38
C ILE A 12 -1.73 5.72 -5.79
N VAL A 13 -1.57 4.87 -6.81
CA VAL A 13 -2.60 3.93 -7.29
C VAL A 13 -3.10 3.04 -6.15
N ARG A 14 -2.20 2.41 -5.39
CA ARG A 14 -2.56 1.56 -4.25
C ARG A 14 -3.40 2.33 -3.22
N ASN A 15 -3.01 3.56 -2.89
CA ASN A 15 -3.74 4.37 -1.92
C ASN A 15 -5.11 4.81 -2.46
N LEU A 16 -5.20 5.18 -3.74
CA LEU A 16 -6.46 5.55 -4.40
C LEU A 16 -7.44 4.37 -4.44
N LEU A 17 -6.95 3.16 -4.77
CA LEU A 17 -7.77 1.95 -4.75
C LEU A 17 -8.27 1.65 -3.34
N PHE A 18 -7.40 1.76 -2.33
CA PHE A 18 -7.80 1.54 -0.94
C PHE A 18 -8.83 2.57 -0.46
N PHE A 19 -8.62 3.85 -0.77
CA PHE A 19 -9.55 4.92 -0.42
C PHE A 19 -10.88 4.82 -1.16
N GLY A 20 -10.85 4.43 -2.44
CA GLY A 20 -12.04 4.13 -3.24
C GLY A 20 -12.84 2.97 -2.67
N ALA A 21 -12.17 1.89 -2.26
CA ALA A 21 -12.81 0.74 -1.62
C ALA A 21 -13.48 1.12 -0.28
N ILE A 22 -12.80 1.89 0.57
CA ILE A 22 -13.40 2.41 1.80
C ILE A 22 -14.64 3.26 1.50
N SER A 23 -14.53 4.18 0.55
CA SER A 23 -15.63 5.08 0.17
C SER A 23 -16.84 4.31 -0.37
N PHE A 24 -16.59 3.25 -1.15
CA PHE A 24 -17.63 2.35 -1.63
C PHE A 24 -18.31 1.59 -0.48
N SER A 25 -17.53 1.05 0.46
CA SER A 25 -18.10 0.37 1.65
C SER A 25 -18.96 1.34 2.49
N PHE A 26 -18.51 2.57 2.68
CA PHE A 26 -19.31 3.60 3.38
C PHE A 26 -20.61 3.92 2.63
N ASN A 27 -20.55 4.04 1.30
CA ASN A 27 -21.75 4.27 0.48
C ASN A 27 -22.77 3.13 0.67
N LEU A 28 -22.31 1.87 0.68
CA LEU A 28 -23.16 0.70 0.92
C LEU A 28 -23.84 0.77 2.29
N VAL A 29 -23.08 1.11 3.34
CA VAL A 29 -23.64 1.27 4.70
C VAL A 29 -24.70 2.38 4.73
N ILE A 30 -24.44 3.54 4.13
CA ILE A 30 -25.42 4.65 4.06
C ILE A 30 -26.69 4.21 3.33
N HIS A 31 -26.53 3.51 2.21
CA HIS A 31 -27.65 2.99 1.44
C HIS A 31 -28.53 2.03 2.26
N LEU A 32 -27.90 1.12 3.02
CA LEU A 32 -28.63 0.22 3.92
C LEU A 32 -29.36 0.99 5.02
N ILE A 33 -28.71 1.95 5.67
CA ILE A 33 -29.33 2.79 6.71
C ILE A 33 -30.56 3.51 6.16
N LYS A 34 -30.46 4.10 4.96
CA LYS A 34 -31.57 4.78 4.31
C LYS A 34 -32.76 3.85 4.08
N LYS A 35 -32.51 2.64 3.58
CA LYS A 35 -33.53 1.60 3.42
C LYS A 35 -34.18 1.18 4.74
N PHE A 36 -33.41 1.13 5.83
CA PHE A 36 -33.97 0.87 7.16
C PHE A 36 -34.88 2.01 7.63
N ILE A 37 -34.48 3.27 7.38
CA ILE A 37 -35.26 4.45 7.76
C ILE A 37 -36.55 4.56 6.93
N ASP A 38 -36.53 4.21 5.64
CA ASP A 38 -37.72 4.18 4.77
C ASP A 38 -38.84 3.29 5.34
N ASN A 39 -38.48 2.23 6.06
CA ASN A 39 -39.43 1.30 6.67
C ASN A 39 -40.02 1.81 8.00
N ILE A 40 -39.52 2.92 8.56
CA ILE A 40 -40.01 3.47 9.82
C ILE A 40 -41.24 4.33 9.55
N ASN A 41 -42.41 3.87 9.98
CA ASN A 41 -43.66 4.63 9.85
C ASN A 41 -44.15 5.10 11.23
N ILE A 42 -43.57 6.19 11.74
CA ILE A 42 -43.99 6.84 12.99
C ILE A 42 -44.48 8.26 12.66
N PRO A 43 -45.80 8.52 12.67
CA PRO A 43 -46.37 9.82 12.26
C PRO A 43 -45.79 11.02 13.02
N ALA A 44 -45.54 10.86 14.33
CA ALA A 44 -44.97 11.91 15.18
C ALA A 44 -43.53 12.34 14.79
N LEU A 45 -42.81 11.50 14.05
CA LEU A 45 -41.42 11.71 13.65
C LEU A 45 -41.24 11.93 12.14
N TYR A 46 -42.34 12.06 11.39
CA TYR A 46 -42.31 12.09 9.92
C TYR A 46 -41.40 13.19 9.36
N TYR A 47 -41.50 14.41 9.90
CA TYR A 47 -40.67 15.54 9.46
C TYR A 47 -39.18 15.31 9.76
N GLN A 48 -38.86 14.77 10.93
CA GLN A 48 -37.49 14.44 11.33
C GLN A 48 -36.92 13.35 10.42
N ILE A 49 -37.70 12.32 10.08
CA ILE A 49 -37.32 11.24 9.17
C ILE A 49 -36.97 11.80 7.78
N ILE A 50 -37.81 12.68 7.23
CA ILE A 50 -37.54 13.33 5.92
C ILE A 50 -36.23 14.12 5.95
N ILE A 51 -35.99 14.92 7.00
CA ILE A 51 -34.75 15.69 7.12
C ILE A 51 -33.55 14.74 7.12
N VAL A 52 -33.57 13.69 7.95
CA VAL A 52 -32.48 12.72 8.04
C VAL A 52 -32.23 12.04 6.70
N GLN A 53 -33.29 11.60 6.00
CA GLN A 53 -33.16 11.00 4.68
C GLN A 53 -32.58 11.96 3.64
N SER A 54 -32.97 13.24 3.66
CA SER A 54 -32.43 14.24 2.75
C SER A 54 -30.92 14.41 2.95
N ARG A 55 -30.45 14.46 4.21
CA ARG A 55 -29.03 14.55 4.56
C ARG A 55 -28.27 13.30 4.16
N LEU A 56 -28.81 12.11 4.46
CA LEU A 56 -28.21 10.84 4.07
C LEU A 56 -28.07 10.71 2.55
N THR A 57 -29.05 11.17 1.78
CA THR A 57 -29.00 11.15 0.31
C THR A 57 -27.86 12.03 -0.21
N ILE A 58 -27.66 13.22 0.37
CA ILE A 58 -26.51 14.08 0.02
C ILE A 58 -25.18 13.37 0.32
N PHE A 59 -25.05 12.76 1.51
CA PHE A 59 -23.85 12.00 1.89
C PHE A 59 -23.61 10.78 0.98
N GLU A 60 -24.66 10.06 0.59
CA GLU A 60 -24.62 8.94 -0.35
C GLU A 60 -24.04 9.40 -1.69
N HIS A 61 -24.52 10.51 -2.25
CA HIS A 61 -23.99 11.06 -3.51
C HIS A 61 -22.53 11.48 -3.41
N ILE A 62 -22.14 12.18 -2.33
CA ILE A 62 -20.75 12.61 -2.12
C ILE A 62 -19.81 11.41 -2.03
N THR A 63 -20.15 10.42 -1.20
CA THR A 63 -19.33 9.21 -1.01
C THR A 63 -19.21 8.40 -2.29
N LYS A 64 -20.31 8.26 -3.05
CA LYS A 64 -20.31 7.62 -4.37
C LYS A 64 -19.38 8.34 -5.35
N ASN A 65 -19.50 9.65 -5.46
CA ASN A 65 -18.68 10.45 -6.38
C ASN A 65 -17.19 10.36 -6.03
N ILE A 66 -16.84 10.38 -4.75
CA ILE A 66 -15.46 10.19 -4.28
C ILE A 66 -14.93 8.80 -4.65
N ALA A 67 -15.74 7.76 -4.47
CA ALA A 67 -15.35 6.40 -4.84
C ALA A 67 -15.08 6.28 -6.36
N VAL A 68 -16.00 6.80 -7.19
CA VAL A 68 -15.86 6.81 -8.65
C VAL A 68 -14.64 7.60 -9.09
N LEU A 69 -14.44 8.81 -8.58
CA LEU A 69 -13.29 9.65 -8.93
C LEU A 69 -11.96 8.98 -8.56
N SER A 70 -11.88 8.34 -7.39
CA SER A 70 -10.68 7.63 -6.95
C SER A 70 -10.32 6.49 -7.91
N ILE A 71 -11.33 5.74 -8.39
CA ILE A 71 -11.15 4.65 -9.36
C ILE A 71 -10.73 5.19 -10.72
N LEU A 72 -11.33 6.27 -11.20
CA LEU A 72 -10.99 6.91 -12.48
C LEU A 72 -9.54 7.41 -12.51
N ILE A 73 -9.09 8.06 -11.43
CA ILE A 73 -7.70 8.52 -11.34
C ILE A 73 -6.75 7.32 -11.28
N ALA A 74 -7.08 6.29 -10.50
CA ALA A 74 -6.26 5.09 -10.41
C ALA A 74 -6.14 4.39 -11.77
N SER A 75 -7.25 4.24 -12.52
CA SER A 75 -7.25 3.61 -13.83
C SER A 75 -6.43 4.41 -14.85
N LEU A 76 -6.50 5.74 -14.83
CA LEU A 76 -5.68 6.61 -15.68
C LEU A 76 -4.17 6.33 -15.48
N PHE A 77 -3.70 6.27 -14.24
CA PHE A 77 -2.30 5.96 -13.94
C PHE A 77 -1.89 4.55 -14.41
N ILE A 78 -2.79 3.58 -14.28
CA ILE A 78 -2.54 2.20 -14.73
C ILE A 78 -2.45 2.16 -16.25
N ILE A 79 -3.42 2.75 -16.96
CA ILE A 79 -3.46 2.81 -18.43
C ILE A 79 -2.20 3.49 -18.96
N LEU A 80 -1.79 4.62 -18.38
CA LEU A 80 -0.56 5.31 -18.77
C LEU A 80 0.70 4.45 -18.60
N GLU A 81 0.83 3.68 -17.51
CA GLU A 81 1.97 2.78 -17.35
C GLU A 81 1.91 1.57 -18.30
N LEU A 82 0.70 1.06 -18.57
CA LEU A 82 0.50 -0.04 -19.52
C LEU A 82 0.83 0.38 -20.95
N THR A 83 0.42 1.57 -21.40
CA THR A 83 0.79 2.09 -22.73
C THR A 83 2.29 2.29 -22.85
N LEU A 84 2.95 2.85 -21.83
CA LEU A 84 4.41 2.99 -21.79
C LEU A 84 5.14 1.65 -21.90
N ARG A 85 4.60 0.59 -21.28
CA ARG A 85 5.17 -0.77 -21.34
C ARG A 85 4.83 -1.49 -22.63
N PHE A 86 3.68 -1.23 -23.23
CA PHE A 86 3.35 -1.77 -24.55
C PHE A 86 4.33 -1.26 -25.61
N MET A 87 4.72 0.02 -25.54
CA MET A 87 5.69 0.60 -26.47
C MET A 87 7.14 0.16 -26.22
N ASN A 88 7.56 0.01 -24.96
CA ASN A 88 8.98 -0.12 -24.61
C ASN A 88 9.36 -1.42 -23.90
N ASP A 89 8.40 -2.26 -23.52
CA ASP A 89 8.62 -3.42 -22.65
C ASP A 89 7.57 -4.52 -22.88
N SER A 90 7.13 -5.24 -21.84
CA SER A 90 6.03 -6.20 -21.89
C SER A 90 4.97 -5.81 -20.85
N ILE A 91 3.70 -5.96 -21.22
CA ILE A 91 2.58 -5.77 -20.27
C ILE A 91 2.69 -6.75 -19.10
N LEU A 92 3.16 -7.98 -19.32
CA LEU A 92 3.34 -8.97 -18.25
C LEU A 92 4.34 -8.49 -17.19
N ASN A 93 5.32 -7.68 -17.57
CA ASN A 93 6.27 -7.10 -16.63
C ASN A 93 5.61 -6.12 -15.65
N TYR A 94 4.48 -5.50 -16.01
CA TYR A 94 3.70 -4.68 -15.07
C TYR A 94 3.20 -5.54 -13.91
N PHE A 95 2.52 -6.63 -14.23
CA PHE A 95 1.98 -7.56 -13.23
C PHE A 95 3.11 -8.19 -12.41
N LYS A 96 4.23 -8.55 -13.05
CA LYS A 96 5.42 -9.05 -12.36
C LYS A 96 5.97 -8.01 -11.38
N SER A 97 6.02 -6.73 -11.78
CA SER A 97 6.46 -5.62 -10.91
C SER A 97 5.54 -5.43 -9.70
N VAL A 98 4.21 -5.50 -9.91
CA VAL A 98 3.22 -5.43 -8.82
C VAL A 98 3.41 -6.61 -7.86
N TYR A 99 3.47 -7.83 -8.38
CA TYR A 99 3.62 -9.04 -7.58
C TYR A 99 4.91 -9.03 -6.75
N GLN A 100 6.04 -8.75 -7.38
CA GLN A 100 7.33 -8.67 -6.68
C GLN A 100 7.37 -7.52 -5.67
N THR A 101 6.71 -6.40 -5.94
CA THR A 101 6.60 -5.30 -4.98
C THR A 101 5.85 -5.74 -3.72
N ILE A 102 4.71 -6.43 -3.86
CA ILE A 102 3.94 -6.95 -2.72
C ILE A 102 4.78 -7.96 -1.94
N ARG A 103 5.42 -8.90 -2.63
CA ARG A 103 6.25 -9.94 -1.99
C ARG A 103 7.45 -9.36 -1.26
N LEU A 104 8.14 -8.38 -1.84
CA LEU A 104 9.24 -7.69 -1.17
C LEU A 104 8.76 -6.98 0.09
N GLN A 105 7.61 -6.30 0.04
CA GLN A 105 7.04 -5.64 1.21
C GLN A 105 6.65 -6.62 2.31
N GLN A 106 6.13 -7.80 1.95
CA GLN A 106 5.82 -8.88 2.90
C GLN A 106 7.09 -9.44 3.54
N PHE A 107 8.11 -9.75 2.73
CA PHE A 107 9.39 -10.27 3.21
C PHE A 107 10.07 -9.32 4.20
N LEU A 108 10.01 -8.01 3.89
CA LEU A 108 10.65 -7.02 4.75
C LEU A 108 9.85 -6.70 6.02
N LYS A 109 8.55 -7.02 6.07
CA LYS A 109 7.70 -6.68 7.21
C LYS A 109 8.20 -7.42 8.44
N GLN A 110 8.41 -6.68 9.52
CA GLN A 110 8.84 -7.23 10.80
C GLN A 110 7.64 -7.42 11.70
N ASP A 111 7.59 -8.52 12.44
CA ASP A 111 6.51 -8.76 13.39
C ASP A 111 6.52 -7.70 14.50
N GLU A 112 5.39 -7.03 14.68
CA GLU A 112 5.24 -5.94 15.65
C GLU A 112 5.02 -6.44 17.08
N ASN A 113 4.99 -7.77 17.26
CA ASN A 113 4.78 -8.43 18.54
C ASN A 113 5.98 -8.16 19.45
N SER A 114 5.81 -7.23 20.37
CA SER A 114 6.68 -7.12 21.54
C SER A 114 6.53 -8.39 22.36
N LYS A 115 7.65 -8.99 22.78
CA LYS A 115 7.65 -9.97 23.87
C LYS A 115 6.72 -9.47 24.99
N SER A 116 5.75 -10.28 25.37
CA SER A 116 4.89 -9.99 26.52
C SER A 116 5.78 -9.90 27.75
N VAL A 117 6.03 -8.70 28.26
CA VAL A 117 6.67 -8.55 29.56
C VAL A 117 5.57 -8.74 30.58
N ILE A 118 5.60 -9.89 31.27
CA ILE A 118 4.73 -10.14 32.42
C ILE A 118 5.28 -9.26 33.55
N SER A 119 4.62 -8.14 33.82
CA SER A 119 4.85 -7.37 35.04
C SER A 119 4.32 -8.18 36.22
N ILE A 120 5.18 -8.42 37.23
CA ILE A 120 4.90 -9.28 38.39
C ILE A 120 3.72 -8.77 39.24
N ASP A 121 3.36 -7.49 39.12
CA ASP A 121 2.40 -6.85 40.04
C ASP A 121 0.97 -6.63 39.54
N ASN A 122 0.60 -6.96 38.30
CA ASN A 122 -0.81 -6.89 37.90
C ASN A 122 -1.07 -7.74 36.66
N GLN A 123 -2.12 -8.56 36.71
CA GLN A 123 -2.65 -9.41 35.63
C GLN A 123 -3.17 -8.60 34.44
N THR A 124 -2.31 -7.82 33.79
CA THR A 124 -2.61 -7.10 32.55
C THR A 124 -1.44 -7.29 31.61
N THR A 125 -1.61 -8.17 30.62
CA THR A 125 -0.71 -8.29 29.47
C THR A 125 -0.77 -7.00 28.65
N VAL A 126 0.08 -6.03 28.97
CA VAL A 126 0.24 -4.84 28.12
C VAL A 126 1.12 -5.23 26.94
N THR A 127 0.51 -5.48 25.78
CA THR A 127 1.25 -5.62 24.51
C THR A 127 1.92 -4.28 24.20
N LYS A 128 3.19 -4.13 24.60
CA LYS A 128 3.96 -2.90 24.38
C LYS A 128 4.47 -2.84 22.95
N TYR A 129 3.60 -2.49 22.00
CA TYR A 129 3.95 -2.30 20.59
C TYR A 129 5.29 -1.59 20.43
N ASN A 130 6.22 -2.19 19.69
CA ASN A 130 7.51 -1.56 19.46
C ASN A 130 7.35 -0.41 18.43
N PRO A 131 7.44 0.87 18.84
CA PRO A 131 7.21 2.00 17.94
C PRO A 131 8.26 2.08 16.82
N ILE A 132 9.44 1.46 17.01
CA ILE A 132 10.51 1.40 16.01
C ILE A 132 10.09 0.48 14.86
N LEU A 133 9.59 -0.72 15.18
CA LEU A 133 9.14 -1.71 14.19
C LEU A 133 7.94 -1.19 13.39
N LYS A 134 6.96 -0.56 14.06
CA LYS A 134 5.83 0.09 13.39
C LYS A 134 6.28 1.17 12.38
N LYS A 135 7.25 2.01 12.77
CA LYS A 135 7.82 3.05 11.89
C LYS A 135 8.65 2.43 10.75
N PHE A 136 9.36 1.34 11.01
CA PHE A 136 10.08 0.57 10.01
C PHE A 136 9.11 0.00 8.96
N ASN A 137 8.11 -0.77 9.39
CA ASN A 137 7.08 -1.35 8.51
C ASN A 137 6.37 -0.31 7.65
N ARG A 138 5.99 0.84 8.23
CA ARG A 138 5.39 1.97 7.49
C ARG A 138 6.34 2.58 6.46
N THR A 139 7.64 2.55 6.70
CA THR A 139 8.64 3.06 5.76
C THR A 139 8.81 2.09 4.60
N ILE A 140 8.95 0.80 4.93
CA ILE A 140 9.23 -0.26 3.96
C ILE A 140 8.02 -0.58 3.07
N SER A 141 6.80 -0.38 3.54
CA SER A 141 5.58 -0.51 2.72
C SER A 141 5.52 0.47 1.53
N LYS A 142 6.47 1.41 1.42
CA LYS A 142 6.62 2.34 0.28
C LYS A 142 7.68 1.88 -0.73
N SER A 143 8.32 0.73 -0.48
CA SER A 143 9.32 0.13 -1.37
C SER A 143 8.67 -0.42 -2.62
N THR A 144 9.41 -0.45 -3.73
CA THR A 144 8.88 -0.80 -5.05
C THR A 144 9.92 -1.56 -5.86
N VAL A 145 9.49 -2.58 -6.59
CA VAL A 145 10.30 -3.33 -7.55
C VAL A 145 9.74 -3.09 -8.94
N ASP A 146 10.54 -2.51 -9.83
CA ASP A 146 10.19 -2.33 -11.24
C ASP A 146 10.96 -3.34 -12.08
N VAL A 147 10.24 -4.32 -12.61
CA VAL A 147 10.78 -5.34 -13.51
C VAL A 147 10.58 -4.86 -14.94
N ARG A 148 11.67 -4.88 -15.71
CA ARG A 148 11.69 -4.65 -17.16
C ARG A 148 12.51 -5.72 -17.84
N LYS A 149 12.36 -5.90 -19.15
CA LYS A 149 13.15 -6.88 -19.95
C LYS A 149 14.64 -6.85 -19.62
N GLU A 150 15.26 -5.67 -19.68
CA GLU A 150 16.72 -5.53 -19.53
C GLU A 150 17.20 -5.41 -18.09
N ALA A 151 16.37 -4.87 -17.19
CA ALA A 151 16.80 -4.58 -15.84
C ALA A 151 15.66 -4.58 -14.83
N ILE A 152 15.98 -4.99 -13.61
CA ILE A 152 15.13 -4.91 -12.43
C ILE A 152 15.64 -3.77 -11.54
N LYS A 153 14.77 -2.83 -11.19
CA LYS A 153 15.08 -1.70 -10.31
C LYS A 153 14.32 -1.83 -9.00
N VAL A 154 15.05 -2.11 -7.93
CA VAL A 154 14.51 -2.17 -6.57
C VAL A 154 14.76 -0.83 -5.90
N CYS A 155 13.71 -0.23 -5.33
CA CYS A 155 13.80 1.00 -4.57
C CYS A 155 13.19 0.77 -3.19
N ILE A 156 14.03 0.72 -2.17
CA ILE A 156 13.62 0.61 -0.76
C ILE A 156 13.74 1.99 -0.11
N LYS A 157 12.72 2.42 0.63
CA LYS A 157 12.79 3.69 1.35
C LYS A 157 13.66 3.51 2.61
N TYR A 158 14.66 4.37 2.77
CA TYR A 158 15.57 4.30 3.91
C TYR A 158 14.89 4.88 5.17
N PRO A 159 14.83 4.14 6.29
CA PRO A 159 14.26 4.63 7.54
C PRO A 159 15.00 5.86 8.08
N LYS A 160 14.28 6.73 8.81
CA LYS A 160 14.88 7.93 9.43
C LYS A 160 15.56 7.64 10.76
N ILE A 161 15.09 6.63 11.50
CA ILE A 161 15.55 6.30 12.85
C ILE A 161 16.74 5.34 12.77
N GLN A 162 17.81 5.59 13.53
CA GLN A 162 19.04 4.80 13.49
C GLN A 162 18.83 3.30 13.74
N GLN A 163 18.01 2.91 14.73
CA GLN A 163 17.69 1.51 14.99
C GLN A 163 16.99 0.83 13.81
N ALA A 164 16.07 1.54 13.15
CA ALA A 164 15.40 1.06 11.94
C ALA A 164 16.34 1.01 10.72
N GLN A 165 17.36 1.88 10.67
CA GLN A 165 18.41 1.83 9.65
C GLN A 165 19.35 0.65 9.86
N LYS A 166 19.73 0.36 11.11
CA LYS A 166 20.52 -0.83 11.47
C LYS A 166 19.79 -2.09 11.04
N LEU A 167 18.51 -2.20 11.39
CA LEU A 167 17.66 -3.31 10.97
C LEU A 167 17.61 -3.49 9.44
N LEU A 168 17.49 -2.39 8.68
CA LEU A 168 17.52 -2.48 7.22
C LEU A 168 18.88 -3.01 6.72
N ARG A 169 19.99 -2.52 7.28
CA ARG A 169 21.35 -2.94 6.91
C ARG A 169 21.58 -4.42 7.16
N ASP A 170 21.14 -4.92 8.31
CA ASP A 170 21.26 -6.32 8.69
C ASP A 170 20.48 -7.24 7.73
N MET A 171 19.42 -6.73 7.09
CA MET A 171 18.63 -7.47 6.10
C MET A 171 19.15 -7.36 4.67
N GLU A 172 20.11 -6.48 4.34
CA GLU A 172 20.48 -6.19 2.93
C GLU A 172 20.97 -7.43 2.17
N THR A 173 21.72 -8.31 2.82
CA THR A 173 22.19 -9.58 2.26
C THR A 173 21.03 -10.49 1.91
N HIS A 174 20.11 -10.70 2.86
CA HIS A 174 18.92 -11.53 2.69
C HIS A 174 17.96 -10.95 1.63
N ILE A 175 17.83 -9.62 1.56
CA ILE A 175 17.03 -8.96 0.51
C ILE A 175 17.60 -9.27 -0.87
N ARG A 176 18.92 -9.17 -1.02
CA ARG A 176 19.60 -9.45 -2.30
C ARG A 176 19.42 -10.92 -2.68
N GLU A 177 19.58 -11.84 -1.74
CA GLU A 177 19.36 -13.28 -1.96
C GLU A 177 17.92 -13.57 -2.37
N GLU A 178 16.93 -13.02 -1.66
CA GLU A 178 15.50 -13.25 -1.92
C GLU A 178 15.05 -12.72 -3.29
N ILE A 179 15.61 -11.61 -3.74
CA ILE A 179 15.31 -11.06 -5.07
C ILE A 179 16.07 -11.86 -6.15
N SER A 180 17.33 -12.23 -5.90
CA SER A 180 18.14 -13.00 -6.86
C SER A 180 17.58 -14.40 -7.10
N SER A 181 17.11 -15.08 -6.04
CA SER A 181 16.54 -16.44 -6.14
C SER A 181 15.27 -16.48 -6.99
N ARG A 182 14.51 -15.39 -7.02
CA ARG A 182 13.25 -15.26 -7.78
C ARG A 182 13.45 -14.81 -9.21
N ASP A 183 14.58 -14.21 -9.52
CA ASP A 183 14.92 -13.70 -10.84
C ASP A 183 16.25 -14.28 -11.33
N PRO A 184 16.31 -15.61 -11.59
CA PRO A 184 17.55 -16.31 -11.93
C PRO A 184 18.19 -15.80 -13.23
N ASN A 185 17.40 -15.14 -14.10
CA ASN A 185 17.85 -14.56 -15.36
C ASN A 185 18.53 -13.19 -15.19
N TYR A 186 18.75 -12.73 -13.96
CA TYR A 186 19.36 -11.42 -13.68
C TYR A 186 20.55 -11.55 -12.70
N TYR A 187 21.56 -10.72 -12.88
CA TYR A 187 22.65 -10.49 -11.93
C TYR A 187 22.36 -9.25 -11.09
N PHE A 188 22.34 -9.40 -9.76
CA PHE A 188 22.08 -8.30 -8.85
C PHE A 188 23.36 -7.65 -8.34
N SER A 189 23.45 -6.32 -8.45
CA SER A 189 24.51 -5.50 -7.88
C SER A 189 24.43 -5.46 -6.35
N SER A 190 25.50 -4.97 -5.73
CA SER A 190 25.44 -4.53 -4.33
C SER A 190 24.42 -3.40 -4.15
N SER A 191 23.95 -3.24 -2.91
CA SER A 191 23.03 -2.17 -2.53
C SER A 191 23.74 -0.82 -2.58
N THR A 192 23.14 0.16 -3.27
CA THR A 192 23.65 1.54 -3.31
C THR A 192 22.67 2.48 -2.62
N ARG A 193 23.14 3.22 -1.61
CA ARG A 193 22.34 4.26 -0.98
C ARG A 193 22.44 5.57 -1.77
N ALA A 194 21.29 6.12 -2.15
CA ALA A 194 21.20 7.45 -2.74
C ALA A 194 20.19 8.29 -1.94
N GLY A 195 20.71 9.13 -1.03
CA GLY A 195 19.91 9.95 -0.12
C GLY A 195 19.07 9.11 0.84
N ASN A 196 17.74 9.24 0.72
CA ASN A 196 16.76 8.54 1.57
C ASN A 196 16.23 7.23 0.96
N LYS A 197 16.95 6.65 0.00
CA LYS A 197 16.58 5.41 -0.69
C LYS A 197 17.78 4.48 -0.79
N LEU A 198 17.51 3.20 -0.67
CA LEU A 198 18.41 2.11 -0.99
C LEU A 198 18.01 1.51 -2.33
N TRP A 199 18.97 1.33 -3.22
CA TRP A 199 18.76 0.82 -4.57
C TRP A 199 19.47 -0.51 -4.75
N LEU A 200 18.81 -1.45 -5.42
CA LEU A 200 19.43 -2.65 -5.96
C LEU A 200 19.07 -2.74 -7.45
N PHE A 201 20.04 -3.13 -8.26
CA PHE A 201 19.87 -3.27 -9.71
C PHE A 201 20.12 -4.71 -10.11
N GLY A 202 19.15 -5.31 -10.78
CA GLY A 202 19.34 -6.56 -11.52
C GLY A 202 19.57 -6.23 -12.99
N THR A 203 20.66 -6.70 -13.58
CA THR A 203 20.90 -6.62 -15.03
C THR A 203 20.69 -8.01 -15.62
N ARG A 204 20.04 -8.11 -16.78
CA ARG A 204 19.82 -9.40 -17.45
C ARG A 204 21.15 -10.11 -17.73
N ARG A 205 21.17 -11.44 -17.56
CA ARG A 205 22.31 -12.29 -17.93
C ARG A 205 22.51 -12.34 -19.43
#